data_AF-A0A2U3NYK6-F1
#
_entry.id   AF-A0A2U3NYK6-F1
#
_cell.length_a   1.000
_cell.length_b   1.000
_cell.length_c   1.000
_cell.angle_alpha   90.00
_cell.angle_beta   90.00
_cell.angle_gamma   90.00
#
_symmetry.space_group_name_H-M   'P 1'
#
loop_
_entity.id
_entity.type
_entity.pdbx_description
1 polymer ?
#
loop_
_entity_poly.entity_id
_entity_poly.type
_entity_poly.pdbx_seq_one_letter_code
_entity_poly.pdbx_strand_id
1 'polypeptide(L)'
;MNVIGSRPDGWWKDRERAMVALVDTLDEWASAQGETVTVVFERPPRTALKSTVVEIAHAPMAAANSADDEIVRLVEADASPDEIRVVTSDRALADRLRRLGASVVPAEAFRNRIDPSDR
;
A
#
# COMPACT_ATOMS: atom_id res chain seq x y z
N MET A 1 -2.16 -4.05 10.74
CA MET A 1 -1.96 -2.57 10.72
C MET A 1 -1.47 -2.19 9.33
N ASN A 2 -2.08 -1.17 8.72
CA ASN A 2 -1.76 -0.71 7.36
C ASN A 2 -0.75 0.46 7.38
N VAL A 3 -0.30 0.89 6.20
CA VAL A 3 0.72 1.96 6.06
C VAL A 3 0.25 3.29 6.66
N ILE A 4 -1.00 3.71 6.39
CA ILE A 4 -1.58 4.95 6.94
C ILE A 4 -1.67 4.91 8.48
N GLY A 5 -1.93 3.76 9.06
CA GLY A 5 -2.04 3.57 10.52
C GLY A 5 -0.74 3.18 11.21
N SER A 6 0.39 3.14 10.49
CA SER A 6 1.66 2.63 11.03
C SER A 6 2.36 3.61 11.97
N ARG A 7 2.01 4.90 11.94
CA ARG A 7 2.59 5.95 12.78
C ARG A 7 1.52 6.77 13.52
N PRO A 8 1.83 7.34 14.69
CA PRO A 8 0.95 8.25 15.42
C PRO A 8 1.03 9.70 14.89
N ASP A 9 1.12 9.90 13.58
CA ASP A 9 1.27 11.20 12.92
C ASP A 9 -0.06 11.96 12.73
N GLY A 10 -1.17 11.39 13.22
CA GLY A 10 -2.49 12.00 13.16
C GLY A 10 -3.22 11.80 11.83
N TRP A 11 -2.67 11.01 10.89
CA TRP A 11 -3.30 10.71 9.60
C TRP A 11 -4.69 10.08 9.71
N TRP A 12 -4.98 9.41 10.84
CA TRP A 12 -6.30 8.87 11.13
C TRP A 12 -7.41 9.93 11.22
N LYS A 13 -7.07 11.20 11.51
CA LYS A 13 -8.04 12.31 11.61
C LYS A 13 -8.55 12.80 10.26
N ASP A 14 -7.70 12.74 9.24
CA ASP A 14 -8.02 13.15 7.87
C ASP A 14 -7.48 12.10 6.90
N ARG A 15 -8.28 11.05 6.70
CA ARG A 15 -7.90 9.92 5.84
C ARG A 15 -7.70 10.34 4.39
N GLU A 16 -8.42 11.36 3.92
CA GLU A 16 -8.29 11.80 2.52
C GLU A 16 -6.94 12.48 2.30
N ARG A 17 -6.57 13.41 3.18
CA ARG A 17 -5.24 14.03 3.13
C ARG A 17 -4.13 13.00 3.31
N ALA A 18 -4.33 12.01 4.18
CA ALA A 18 -3.36 10.93 4.37
C ALA A 18 -3.15 10.08 3.10
N MET A 19 -4.22 9.77 2.36
CA MET A 19 -4.12 9.05 1.08
C MET A 19 -3.35 9.87 0.04
N VAL A 20 -3.65 11.17 -0.07
CA VAL A 20 -2.93 12.08 -0.99
C VAL A 20 -1.45 12.11 -0.65
N ALA A 21 -1.12 12.43 0.61
CA ALA A 21 0.27 12.53 1.06
C ALA A 21 1.05 11.21 0.88
N LEU A 22 0.39 10.07 1.10
CA LEU A 22 0.98 8.76 0.86
C LEU A 22 1.32 8.55 -0.61
N VAL A 23 0.38 8.83 -1.52
CA VAL A 23 0.61 8.65 -2.95
C VAL A 23 1.68 9.60 -3.48
N ASP A 24 1.69 10.85 -3.05
CA ASP A 24 2.74 11.81 -3.43
C ASP A 24 4.13 11.32 -2.98
N THR A 25 4.25 10.86 -1.73
CA THR A 25 5.51 10.30 -1.21
C THR A 25 5.96 9.06 -2.00
N LEU A 26 5.00 8.19 -2.34
CA LEU A 26 5.29 6.98 -3.11
C LEU A 26 5.70 7.29 -4.55
N ASP A 27 5.09 8.28 -5.19
CA ASP A 27 5.43 8.69 -6.55
C ASP A 27 6.86 9.21 -6.62
N GLU A 28 7.25 10.06 -5.67
CA GLU A 28 8.63 10.57 -5.56
C GLU A 28 9.63 9.45 -5.30
N TRP A 29 9.36 8.59 -4.31
CA TRP A 29 10.25 7.49 -3.95
C TRP A 29 10.39 6.46 -5.07
N ALA A 30 9.27 6.02 -5.65
CA ALA A 30 9.24 5.00 -6.71
C ALA A 30 9.94 5.51 -7.96
N SER A 31 9.73 6.78 -8.33
CA SER A 31 10.42 7.41 -9.45
C SER A 31 11.94 7.45 -9.24
N ALA A 32 12.39 7.74 -8.01
CA ALA A 32 13.81 7.77 -7.68
C ALA A 32 14.47 6.37 -7.66
N GLN A 33 13.70 5.32 -7.38
CA GLN A 33 14.19 3.93 -7.38
C GLN A 33 14.01 3.21 -8.72
N GLY A 34 13.20 3.76 -9.63
CA GLY A 34 12.78 3.06 -10.85
C GLY A 34 11.87 1.87 -10.56
N GLU A 35 11.12 1.92 -9.45
CA GLU A 35 10.16 0.88 -9.05
C GLU A 35 8.75 1.29 -9.48
N THR A 36 7.89 0.31 -9.79
CA THR A 36 6.45 0.51 -9.99
C THR A 36 5.70 0.12 -8.73
N VAL A 37 4.77 0.94 -8.27
CA VAL A 37 4.06 0.71 -7.00
C VAL A 37 2.55 0.71 -7.25
N THR A 38 1.86 -0.28 -6.71
CA THR A 38 0.39 -0.28 -6.66
C THR A 38 -0.08 -0.02 -5.24
N VAL A 39 -0.92 1.00 -5.06
CA VAL A 39 -1.58 1.29 -3.78
C VAL A 39 -3.03 0.83 -3.87
N VAL A 40 -3.43 -0.03 -2.92
CA VAL A 40 -4.79 -0.57 -2.85
C VAL A 40 -5.55 0.11 -1.72
N PHE A 41 -6.65 0.78 -2.04
CA PHE A 41 -7.54 1.38 -1.06
C PHE A 41 -8.87 0.60 -0.92
N GLU A 42 -9.49 0.66 0.26
CA GLU A 42 -10.82 0.08 0.48
C GLU A 42 -11.91 0.74 -0.37
N ARG A 43 -11.67 2.00 -0.75
CA ARG A 43 -12.56 2.85 -1.55
C ARG A 43 -11.72 3.74 -2.46
N PRO A 44 -12.23 4.13 -3.63
CA PRO A 44 -11.54 5.10 -4.46
C PRO A 44 -11.35 6.44 -3.72
N PRO A 45 -10.21 7.12 -3.89
CA PRO A 45 -10.04 8.47 -3.37
C PRO A 45 -11.06 9.41 -4.03
N ARG A 46 -11.60 10.36 -3.26
CA ARG A 46 -12.56 11.36 -3.78
C ARG A 46 -11.87 12.34 -4.72
N THR A 47 -10.62 12.67 -4.41
CA THR A 47 -9.75 13.50 -5.24
C THR A 47 -8.98 12.61 -6.20
N ALA A 48 -8.95 12.99 -7.48
CA ALA A 48 -8.11 12.32 -8.48
C ALA A 48 -6.64 12.54 -8.12
N LEU A 49 -5.96 11.46 -7.74
CA LEU A 49 -4.53 11.46 -7.47
C LEU A 49 -3.81 11.35 -8.82
N LYS A 50 -2.85 12.24 -9.07
CA LYS A 50 -2.02 12.20 -10.27
C LYS A 50 -0.69 11.59 -9.88
N SER A 51 -0.31 10.51 -10.53
CA SER A 51 0.98 9.86 -10.34
C SER A 51 1.47 9.33 -11.68
N THR A 52 2.80 9.27 -11.83
CA THR A 52 3.46 8.80 -13.05
C THR A 52 3.81 7.32 -12.95
N VAL A 53 4.13 6.83 -11.75
CA VAL A 53 4.64 5.47 -11.50
C VAL A 53 3.86 4.70 -10.43
N VAL A 54 2.89 5.33 -9.77
CA VAL A 54 1.99 4.72 -8.78
C VAL A 54 0.64 4.45 -9.41
N GLU A 55 0.28 3.18 -9.45
CA GLU A 55 -1.07 2.75 -9.80
C GLU A 55 -1.95 2.74 -8.56
N ILE A 56 -3.19 3.22 -8.70
CA ILE A 56 -4.18 3.20 -7.63
C ILE A 56 -5.24 2.18 -7.97
N ALA A 57 -5.29 1.13 -7.18
CA ALA A 57 -6.33 0.12 -7.22
C ALA A 57 -7.28 0.30 -6.02
N HIS A 58 -8.48 -0.24 -6.15
CA HIS A 58 -9.43 -0.25 -5.05
C HIS A 58 -10.28 -1.52 -5.09
N ALA A 59 -10.77 -1.92 -3.93
CA ALA A 59 -11.71 -3.03 -3.86
C ALA A 59 -12.98 -2.74 -4.69
N PRO A 60 -13.61 -3.75 -5.31
CA PRO A 60 -14.86 -3.57 -6.07
C PRO A 60 -16.02 -3.08 -5.20
N MET A 61 -16.02 -3.48 -3.92
CA MET A 61 -17.01 -3.09 -2.93
C MET A 61 -16.32 -2.73 -1.62
N ALA A 62 -16.66 -1.56 -1.08
CA ALA A 62 -16.08 -1.08 0.17
C ALA A 62 -16.65 -1.88 1.36
N ALA A 63 -15.79 -2.61 2.05
CA ALA A 63 -16.09 -3.33 3.29
C ALA A 63 -14.86 -3.31 4.20
N ALA A 64 -15.01 -3.72 5.45
CA ALA A 64 -13.86 -3.90 6.32
C ALA A 64 -12.91 -4.93 5.71
N ASN A 65 -11.61 -4.60 5.63
CA ASN A 65 -10.56 -5.42 5.03
C ASN A 65 -10.71 -5.66 3.51
N SER A 66 -11.58 -4.92 2.81
CA SER A 66 -11.76 -5.14 1.37
C SER A 66 -10.49 -4.84 0.55
N ALA A 67 -9.64 -3.94 1.03
CA ALA A 67 -8.32 -3.71 0.45
C ALA A 67 -7.40 -4.95 0.57
N ASP A 68 -7.45 -5.64 1.71
CA ASP A 68 -6.62 -6.83 1.95
C ASP A 68 -7.03 -7.98 1.01
N ASP A 69 -8.34 -8.17 0.81
CA ASP A 69 -8.85 -9.17 -0.13
C ASP A 69 -8.52 -8.81 -1.59
N GLU A 70 -8.55 -7.52 -1.94
CA GLU A 70 -8.14 -7.05 -3.26
C GLU A 70 -6.62 -7.24 -3.49
N ILE A 71 -5.79 -6.99 -2.48
CA ILE A 71 -4.34 -7.29 -2.53
C ILE A 71 -4.12 -8.78 -2.79
N VAL A 72 -4.83 -9.66 -2.06
CA VAL A 72 -4.73 -11.12 -2.27
C VAL A 72 -5.14 -11.49 -3.69
N ARG A 73 -6.24 -10.93 -4.19
CA ARG A 73 -6.73 -11.17 -5.55
C ARG A 73 -5.71 -10.75 -6.62
N LEU A 74 -5.05 -9.60 -6.45
CA LEU A 74 -4.03 -9.13 -7.37
C LEU A 74 -2.81 -10.05 -7.38
N VAL A 75 -2.34 -10.48 -6.21
CA VAL A 75 -1.20 -11.41 -6.09
C VAL A 75 -1.53 -12.78 -6.66
N GLU A 76 -2.73 -13.31 -6.41
CA GLU A 76 -3.17 -14.60 -6.93
C GLU A 76 -3.34 -14.60 -8.46
N ALA A 77 -3.67 -13.46 -9.06
CA ALA A 77 -3.83 -13.31 -10.50
C ALA A 77 -2.52 -13.09 -11.26
N ASP A 78 -1.42 -12.82 -10.56
CA ASP A 78 -0.11 -12.57 -11.18
C ASP A 78 0.57 -13.88 -11.60
N ALA A 79 1.33 -13.83 -12.70
CA ALA A 79 2.05 -14.98 -13.23
C ALA A 79 3.33 -15.31 -12.44
N SER A 80 3.90 -14.33 -11.74
CA SER A 80 5.13 -14.44 -10.93
C SER A 80 4.95 -13.81 -9.54
N PRO A 81 4.11 -14.40 -8.66
CA PRO A 81 3.88 -13.85 -7.32
C PRO A 81 5.14 -13.69 -6.46
N ASP A 82 6.18 -14.46 -6.72
CA ASP A 82 7.47 -14.41 -6.03
C ASP A 82 8.28 -13.14 -6.31
N GLU A 83 7.99 -12.44 -7.41
CA GLU A 83 8.55 -11.12 -7.70
C GLU A 83 7.79 -10.01 -6.97
N ILE A 84 6.60 -10.29 -6.43
CA ILE A 84 5.77 -9.30 -5.73
C ILE A 84 6.23 -9.12 -4.29
N ARG A 85 6.31 -7.85 -3.89
CA ARG A 85 6.56 -7.44 -2.51
C ARG A 85 5.37 -6.65 -1.97
N VAL A 86 4.68 -7.23 -1.00
CA VAL A 86 3.53 -6.58 -0.36
C VAL A 86 3.94 -5.93 0.95
N VAL A 87 3.49 -4.70 1.16
CA VAL A 87 3.73 -3.95 2.39
C VAL A 87 2.52 -4.06 3.31
N THR A 88 2.63 -4.82 4.39
CA THR A 88 1.60 -4.92 5.43
C THR A 88 2.20 -5.34 6.77
N SER A 89 1.62 -4.84 7.86
CA SER A 89 1.91 -5.33 9.22
C SER A 89 0.78 -6.21 9.77
N ASP A 90 -0.20 -6.60 8.95
CA ASP A 90 -1.20 -7.59 9.33
C ASP A 90 -0.65 -9.01 9.16
N ARG A 91 -0.65 -9.79 10.25
CA ARG A 91 -0.09 -11.16 10.24
C ARG A 91 -0.94 -12.13 9.42
N ALA A 92 -2.27 -12.02 9.50
CA ALA A 92 -3.17 -12.92 8.79
C ALA A 92 -3.06 -12.71 7.28
N LEU A 93 -3.00 -11.46 6.83
CA LEU A 93 -2.74 -11.13 5.43
C LEU A 93 -1.34 -11.58 5.01
N ALA A 94 -0.30 -11.29 5.79
CA ALA A 94 1.06 -11.68 5.47
C ALA A 94 1.21 -13.20 5.27
N ASP A 95 0.55 -14.00 6.11
CA ASP A 95 0.58 -15.47 5.99
C ASP A 95 -0.15 -15.96 4.74
N ARG A 96 -1.26 -15.30 4.34
CA ARG A 96 -1.95 -15.61 3.08
C ARG A 96 -1.04 -15.33 1.88
N LEU A 97 -0.39 -14.17 1.85
CA LEU A 97 0.46 -13.75 0.74
C LEU A 97 1.71 -14.59 0.59
N ARG A 98 2.36 -14.96 1.71
CA ARG A 98 3.50 -15.87 1.68
C ARG A 98 3.15 -17.25 1.13
N ARG A 99 1.94 -17.75 1.40
CA ARG A 99 1.46 -19.02 0.80
C ARG A 99 1.25 -18.92 -0.71
N LEU A 100 0.99 -17.72 -1.22
CA LEU A 100 0.89 -17.45 -2.67
C LEU A 100 2.26 -17.23 -3.32
N GLY A 101 3.35 -17.19 -2.55
CA GLY A 101 4.71 -16.98 -3.06
C GLY A 101 5.25 -15.56 -2.88
N ALA A 102 4.40 -14.59 -2.54
CA ALA A 102 4.82 -13.20 -2.39
C ALA A 102 5.69 -12.94 -1.15
N SER A 103 6.60 -11.99 -1.29
CA SER A 103 7.38 -11.46 -0.18
C SER A 103 6.58 -10.39 0.58
N VAL A 104 6.78 -10.28 1.90
CA VAL A 104 6.05 -9.33 2.75
C VAL A 104 7.03 -8.48 3.56
N VAL A 105 6.82 -7.16 3.53
CA VAL A 105 7.57 -6.18 4.30
C VAL A 105 6.68 -5.50 5.33
N PRO A 106 7.15 -5.30 6.58
CA PRO A 106 6.41 -4.54 7.59
C PRO A 106 6.11 -3.11 7.14
N ALA A 107 4.87 -2.66 7.37
CA ALA A 107 4.40 -1.34 6.95
C ALA A 107 5.21 -0.20 7.58
N GLU A 108 5.56 -0.31 8.85
CA GLU A 108 6.35 0.69 9.57
C GLU A 108 7.78 0.80 9.00
N ALA A 109 8.44 -0.34 8.76
CA ALA A 109 9.79 -0.36 8.17
C ALA A 109 9.80 0.27 6.78
N PHE A 110 8.79 -0.02 5.97
CA PHE A 110 8.63 0.61 4.67
C PHE A 110 8.33 2.11 4.78
N ARG A 111 7.46 2.52 5.72
CA ARG A 111 7.16 3.93 5.97
C ARG A 111 8.43 4.72 6.34
N ASN A 112 9.32 4.14 7.15
CA ASN A 112 10.63 4.72 7.47
C ASN A 112 11.56 4.84 6.26
N ARG A 113 11.44 3.95 5.27
CA ARG A 113 12.27 3.99 4.05
C ARG A 113 11.81 5.08 3.08
N ILE A 114 10.51 5.27 2.91
CA ILE A 114 9.96 6.24 1.94
C ILE A 114 9.81 7.66 2.52
N ASP A 115 9.67 7.76 3.84
CA ASP A 115 9.48 9.00 4.58
C ASP A 115 10.23 8.90 5.92
N PRO A 116 11.57 8.96 5.88
CA PRO A 116 12.39 8.89 7.09
C PRO A 116 12.06 10.08 8.00
N SER A 117 11.74 9.80 9.26
CA SER A 117 11.28 10.81 10.23
C SER A 117 12.35 11.81 10.68
N ASP A 118 13.48 11.92 9.98
CA ASP A 118 14.51 12.91 10.28
C ASP A 118 14.35 14.15 9.40
N ARG A 119 13.62 15.13 9.94
CA ARG A 119 13.91 16.54 9.74
C ARG A 119 13.56 17.37 10.98
#